data_AF-A0A2W4I098-F1
#
_entry.id   AF-A0A2W4I098-F1
#
_cell.length_a   1.000
_cell.length_b   1.000
_cell.length_c   1.000
_cell.angle_alpha   90.00
_cell.angle_beta   90.00
_cell.angle_gamma   90.00
#
_symmetry.space_group_name_H-M   'P 1'
#
loop_
_entity.id
_entity.type
_entity.pdbx_description
1 polymer ?
#
loop_
_entity_poly.entity_id
_entity_poly.type
_entity_poly.pdbx_seq_one_letter_code
_entity_poly.pdbx_strand_id
1 'polypeptide(L)'
;MEAVQSARNNAHGGAQTPSFARPKTRNTADPKVTRELSTLLVLLMRERIFLIMHWAIFVTLSLIGFGLAMKCYTEFHGDDMSKLMMAITPMLFINLTALVCLTPIKGTKREIERLQEKIAYLKFTVRFKHLL
;
A
#
# COMPACT_ATOMS: atom_id res chain seq x y z
N MET A 1 62.08 -39.26 18.87
CA MET A 1 60.70 -38.91 19.30
C MET A 1 60.10 -37.89 18.33
N GLU A 2 60.04 -38.19 17.03
CA GLU A 2 59.48 -37.27 16.00
C GLU A 2 58.43 -37.94 15.11
N ALA A 3 58.26 -39.26 15.20
CA ALA A 3 57.30 -40.01 14.40
C ALA A 3 55.85 -39.94 14.94
N VAL A 4 55.63 -39.41 16.14
CA VAL A 4 54.30 -39.36 16.79
C VAL A 4 53.57 -38.03 16.50
N GLN A 5 54.29 -36.98 16.11
CA GLN A 5 53.69 -35.67 15.81
C GLN A 5 53.22 -35.51 14.37
N SER A 6 53.78 -36.27 13.42
CA SER A 6 53.36 -36.24 12.02
C SER A 6 51.99 -36.92 11.77
N ALA A 7 51.52 -37.76 12.70
CA ALA A 7 50.24 -38.45 12.58
C ALA A 7 49.03 -37.63 13.07
N ARG A 8 49.23 -36.52 13.78
CA ARG A 8 48.12 -35.70 14.33
C ARG A 8 47.56 -34.67 13.35
N ASN A 9 48.25 -34.42 12.23
CA ASN A 9 47.83 -33.43 11.22
C ASN A 9 46.97 -33.99 10.07
N ASN A 10 46.65 -35.29 10.05
CA ASN A 10 45.91 -35.93 8.96
C ASN A 10 44.46 -36.36 9.31
N ALA A 11 43.88 -35.83 10.40
CA ALA A 11 42.55 -36.25 10.86
C ALA A 11 41.42 -35.23 10.61
N HIS A 12 41.57 -34.26 9.71
CA HIS A 12 40.49 -33.37 9.25
C HIS A 12 40.30 -33.42 7.71
N GLY A 13 40.50 -34.60 7.13
CA GLY A 13 39.87 -34.95 5.86
C GLY A 13 38.49 -35.54 6.12
N GLY A 14 37.42 -34.87 5.67
CA GLY A 14 36.11 -35.53 5.67
C GLY A 14 34.84 -34.69 5.66
N ALA A 15 34.81 -33.57 4.94
CA ALA A 15 33.60 -33.11 4.24
C ALA A 15 33.97 -31.95 3.30
N GLN A 16 34.75 -32.24 2.26
CA GLN A 16 34.65 -31.40 1.05
C GLN A 16 33.26 -31.66 0.48
N THR A 17 32.26 -30.93 0.96
CA THR A 17 31.00 -30.79 0.23
C THR A 17 31.37 -30.35 -1.18
N PRO A 18 30.89 -31.03 -2.24
CA PRO A 18 31.18 -30.62 -3.60
C PRO A 18 30.83 -29.14 -3.75
N SER A 19 31.70 -28.39 -4.42
CA SER A 19 31.58 -26.94 -4.67
C SER A 19 30.36 -26.56 -5.54
N PHE A 20 29.34 -27.43 -5.60
CA PHE A 20 27.99 -27.15 -6.08
C PHE A 20 27.08 -26.55 -4.99
N ALA A 21 27.44 -26.71 -3.71
CA ALA A 21 26.63 -26.26 -2.57
C ALA A 21 27.23 -25.06 -1.82
N ARG A 22 28.06 -24.23 -2.48
CA ARG A 22 28.30 -22.88 -1.96
C ARG A 22 26.99 -22.11 -2.19
N PRO A 23 26.29 -21.61 -1.15
CA PRO A 23 25.23 -20.65 -1.37
C PRO A 23 25.89 -19.47 -2.08
N LYS A 24 25.58 -19.30 -3.36
CA LYS A 24 26.02 -18.16 -4.17
C LYS A 24 25.70 -16.95 -3.32
N THR A 25 26.74 -16.22 -2.95
CA THR A 25 26.69 -15.13 -1.99
C THR A 25 25.48 -14.26 -2.30
N ARG A 26 24.53 -14.37 -1.40
CA ARG A 26 23.36 -13.52 -1.22
C ARG A 26 23.73 -12.06 -1.51
N ASN A 27 22.82 -11.38 -2.19
CA ASN A 27 22.65 -9.93 -2.19
C ASN A 27 23.72 -9.08 -2.89
N THR A 28 23.56 -8.96 -4.20
CA THR A 28 23.50 -7.61 -4.76
C THR A 28 22.26 -7.57 -5.64
N ALA A 29 21.10 -7.30 -5.05
CA ALA A 29 19.93 -6.95 -5.84
C ALA A 29 20.37 -5.81 -6.76
N ASP A 30 20.27 -6.02 -8.07
CA ASP A 30 20.70 -5.09 -9.10
C ASP A 30 20.27 -3.65 -8.69
N PRO A 31 21.20 -2.69 -8.55
CA PRO A 31 20.90 -1.34 -8.05
C PRO A 31 19.82 -0.65 -8.89
N LYS A 32 19.63 -1.10 -10.14
CA LYS A 32 18.56 -0.63 -11.01
C LYS A 32 17.18 -1.12 -10.56
N VAL A 33 17.06 -2.40 -10.20
CA VAL A 33 15.80 -3.01 -9.77
C VAL A 33 15.38 -2.48 -8.39
N THR A 34 16.33 -2.24 -7.49
CA THR A 34 16.05 -1.62 -6.18
C THR A 34 15.58 -0.18 -6.31
N ARG A 35 16.14 0.61 -7.23
CA ARG A 35 15.63 1.94 -7.57
C ARG A 35 14.21 1.90 -8.12
N GLU A 36 13.95 1.03 -9.10
CA GLU A 36 12.60 0.88 -9.68
C GLU A 36 11.55 0.48 -8.62
N LEU A 37 11.92 -0.44 -7.71
CA LEU A 37 11.06 -0.86 -6.60
C LEU A 37 10.78 0.31 -5.64
N SER A 38 11.79 1.11 -5.31
CA SER A 38 11.61 2.30 -4.46
C SER A 38 10.70 3.35 -5.10
N THR A 39 10.84 3.60 -6.41
CA THR A 39 9.98 4.53 -7.16
C THR A 39 8.53 4.04 -7.19
N LEU A 40 8.31 2.75 -7.46
CA LEU A 40 6.96 2.16 -7.45
C LEU A 40 6.31 2.23 -6.06
N LEU A 41 7.10 2.06 -5.00
CA LEU A 41 6.60 2.13 -3.62
C LEU A 41 6.20 3.56 -3.24
N VAL A 42 6.97 4.57 -3.69
CA VAL A 42 6.60 5.99 -3.53
C VAL A 42 5.31 6.33 -4.27
N LEU A 43 5.14 5.86 -5.51
CA LEU A 43 3.90 6.07 -6.28
C LEU A 43 2.69 5.43 -5.57
N LEU A 44 2.84 4.21 -5.05
CA LEU A 44 1.80 3.52 -4.30
C LEU A 44 1.44 4.27 -3.02
N MET A 45 2.43 4.78 -2.28
CA MET A 45 2.18 5.59 -1.08
C MET A 45 1.46 6.90 -1.41
N ARG A 46 1.82 7.57 -2.51
CA ARG A 46 1.14 8.78 -2.98
C ARG A 46 -0.35 8.52 -3.25
N GLU A 47 -0.67 7.43 -3.96
CA GLU A 47 -2.06 7.08 -4.26
C GLU A 47 -2.86 6.73 -2.99
N ARG A 48 -2.24 6.05 -2.01
CA ARG A 48 -2.86 5.79 -0.71
C ARG A 48 -3.16 7.06 0.07
N ILE A 49 -2.21 8.01 0.11
CA ILE A 49 -2.42 9.30 0.78
C ILE A 49 -3.54 10.07 0.09
N PHE A 50 -3.58 10.05 -1.24
CA PHE A 50 -4.65 10.70 -2.01
C PHE A 50 -6.03 10.12 -1.66
N LEU A 51 -6.13 8.78 -1.54
CA LEU A 51 -7.34 8.10 -1.13
C LEU A 51 -7.79 8.50 0.28
N ILE A 52 -6.86 8.49 1.25
CA ILE A 52 -7.13 8.87 2.64
C ILE A 52 -7.58 10.32 2.72
N MET A 53 -6.93 11.22 1.97
CA MET A 53 -7.28 12.64 1.91
C MET A 53 -8.71 12.84 1.39
N HIS A 54 -9.06 12.20 0.26
CA HIS A 54 -10.42 12.31 -0.31
C HIS A 54 -11.47 11.75 0.64
N TRP A 55 -11.16 10.63 1.30
CA TRP A 55 -12.05 10.05 2.29
C TRP A 55 -12.21 10.95 3.53
N ALA A 56 -11.14 11.57 4.02
CA ALA A 56 -11.21 12.50 5.14
C ALA A 56 -12.04 13.74 4.79
N ILE A 57 -11.82 14.35 3.61
CA ILE A 57 -12.60 15.48 3.11
C ILE A 57 -14.08 15.10 3.02
N PHE A 58 -14.38 13.94 2.43
CA PHE A 58 -15.75 13.42 2.36
C PHE A 58 -16.41 13.34 3.74
N VAL A 59 -15.75 12.69 4.71
CA VAL A 59 -16.30 12.50 6.06
C VAL A 59 -16.51 13.85 6.75
N THR A 60 -15.56 14.78 6.64
CA THR A 60 -15.68 16.11 7.26
C THR A 60 -16.83 16.93 6.66
N LEU A 61 -17.00 16.94 5.33
CA LEU A 61 -18.11 17.62 4.68
C LEU A 61 -19.46 17.00 5.06
N SER A 62 -19.53 15.67 5.16
CA SER A 62 -20.74 14.98 5.62
C SER A 62 -21.10 15.32 7.06
N LEU A 63 -20.11 15.39 7.96
CA LEU A 63 -20.33 15.78 9.36
C LEU A 63 -20.80 17.25 9.48
N ILE A 64 -20.15 18.17 8.77
CA ILE A 64 -20.51 19.60 8.79
C ILE A 64 -21.95 19.77 8.32
N GLY A 65 -22.30 19.14 7.20
CA GLY A 65 -23.61 19.34 6.64
C GLY A 65 -24.72 18.55 7.35
N PHE A 66 -24.40 17.46 8.07
CA PHE A 66 -25.31 16.88 9.06
C PHE A 66 -25.55 17.85 10.23
N GLY A 67 -24.51 18.53 10.71
CA GLY A 67 -24.63 19.57 11.73
C GLY A 67 -25.51 20.74 11.28
N LEU A 68 -25.36 21.18 10.03
CA LEU A 68 -26.22 22.20 9.43
C LEU A 68 -27.67 21.73 9.30
N ALA A 69 -27.91 20.50 8.85
CA ALA A 69 -29.25 19.93 8.73
C ALA A 69 -29.96 19.89 10.09
N MET A 70 -29.26 19.47 11.15
CA MET A 70 -29.79 19.46 12.51
C MET A 70 -30.14 20.87 13.00
N LYS A 71 -29.26 21.86 12.77
CA LYS A 71 -29.54 23.25 13.13
C LYS A 71 -30.73 23.84 12.37
N CYS A 72 -30.80 23.62 11.06
CA CYS A 72 -31.92 24.06 10.23
C CYS A 72 -33.24 23.43 10.70
N TYR A 73 -33.22 22.17 11.15
CA TYR A 73 -34.41 21.51 11.67
C TYR A 73 -34.88 22.11 13.01
N THR A 74 -33.96 22.44 13.92
CA THR A 74 -34.31 22.94 15.26
C THR A 74 -34.66 24.42 15.30
N GLU A 75 -33.99 25.26 14.51
CA GLU A 75 -34.16 26.73 14.57
C GLU A 75 -35.28 27.24 13.66
N PHE A 76 -35.64 26.50 12.60
CA PHE A 76 -36.67 26.94 11.66
C PHE A 76 -38.08 26.86 12.29
N HIS A 77 -38.73 28.02 12.37
CA HIS A 77 -40.12 28.17 12.81
C HIS A 77 -41.04 28.21 11.58
N GLY A 78 -41.34 27.04 11.03
CA GLY A 78 -42.35 26.85 9.98
C GLY A 78 -43.02 25.49 10.10
N ASP A 79 -43.93 25.17 9.18
CA ASP A 79 -44.60 23.86 9.16
C ASP A 79 -43.62 22.70 8.99
N ASP A 80 -43.99 21.53 9.53
CA ASP A 80 -43.13 20.34 9.57
C ASP A 80 -42.62 19.92 8.18
N MET A 81 -43.44 20.10 7.14
CA MET A 81 -43.03 19.84 5.75
C MET A 81 -41.97 20.82 5.24
N SER A 82 -42.04 22.08 5.63
CA SER A 82 -41.03 23.08 5.28
C SER A 82 -39.72 22.87 6.04
N LYS A 83 -39.79 22.46 7.32
CA LYS A 83 -38.60 22.04 8.10
C LYS A 83 -37.90 20.85 7.45
N LEU A 84 -38.67 19.85 7.03
CA LEU A 84 -38.16 18.67 6.36
C LEU A 84 -37.49 19.02 5.02
N MET A 85 -38.15 19.83 4.18
CA MET A 85 -37.58 20.31 2.90
C MET A 85 -36.27 21.08 3.10
N MET A 86 -36.22 21.97 4.11
CA MET A 86 -35.01 22.73 4.46
C MET A 86 -33.88 21.84 4.98
N ALA A 87 -34.17 20.80 5.76
CA ALA A 87 -33.17 19.85 6.26
C ALA A 87 -32.68 18.86 5.19
N ILE A 88 -33.55 18.46 4.26
CA ILE A 88 -33.22 17.55 3.15
C ILE A 88 -32.26 18.25 2.17
N THR A 89 -32.46 19.53 1.89
CA THR A 89 -31.64 20.27 0.91
C THR A 89 -30.13 20.16 1.14
N PRO A 90 -29.58 20.49 2.34
CA PRO A 90 -28.15 20.31 2.61
C PRO A 90 -27.77 18.82 2.59
N MET A 91 -28.63 17.92 3.07
CA MET A 91 -28.37 16.47 3.07
C MET A 91 -28.18 15.92 1.64
N LEU A 92 -29.05 16.35 0.71
CA LEU A 92 -29.04 15.93 -0.70
C LEU A 92 -27.82 16.51 -1.44
N PHE A 93 -27.48 17.78 -1.15
CA PHE A 93 -26.29 18.43 -1.70
C PHE A 93 -24.99 17.74 -1.29
N ILE A 94 -24.85 17.37 -0.02
CA ILE A 94 -23.71 16.60 0.49
C ILE A 94 -23.65 15.23 -0.18
N ASN A 95 -24.78 14.53 -0.28
CA ASN A 95 -24.85 13.19 -0.88
C ASN A 95 -24.49 13.21 -2.39
N LEU A 96 -24.85 14.28 -3.11
CA LEU A 96 -24.43 14.47 -4.50
C LEU A 96 -22.94 14.76 -4.61
N THR A 97 -22.41 15.61 -3.74
CA THR A 97 -20.96 15.90 -3.68
C THR A 97 -20.16 14.64 -3.32
N ALA A 98 -20.71 13.81 -2.44
CA ALA A 98 -20.21 12.50 -2.08
C ALA A 98 -20.12 11.54 -3.28
N LEU A 99 -21.12 11.53 -4.16
CA LEU A 99 -21.11 10.74 -5.40
C LEU A 99 -19.99 11.17 -6.36
N VAL A 100 -19.73 12.47 -6.48
CA VAL A 100 -18.62 12.98 -7.31
C VAL A 100 -17.26 12.51 -6.75
N CYS A 101 -17.11 12.47 -5.43
CA CYS A 101 -15.89 11.99 -4.76
C CYS A 101 -15.64 10.48 -4.91
N LEU A 102 -16.66 9.68 -5.27
CA LEU A 102 -16.49 8.23 -5.50
C LEU A 102 -15.75 7.91 -6.80
N THR A 103 -15.80 8.80 -7.80
CA THR A 103 -15.11 8.63 -9.09
C THR A 103 -13.59 8.50 -8.95
N PRO A 104 -12.88 9.43 -8.28
CA PRO A 104 -11.44 9.30 -8.08
C PRO A 104 -11.06 8.13 -7.17
N ILE A 105 -11.93 7.74 -6.22
CA ILE A 105 -11.72 6.56 -5.34
C ILE A 105 -11.69 5.26 -6.15
N LYS A 106 -12.61 5.08 -7.11
CA LYS A 106 -12.60 3.89 -7.98
C LYS A 106 -11.38 3.87 -8.91
N GLY A 107 -11.00 5.03 -9.44
CA GLY A 107 -9.81 5.16 -10.31
C GLY A 107 -8.51 4.77 -9.59
N THR A 108 -8.29 5.34 -8.40
CA THR A 108 -7.09 5.09 -7.59
C THR A 108 -6.99 3.65 -7.11
N LYS A 109 -8.09 2.98 -6.74
CA LYS A 109 -8.04 1.55 -6.38
C LYS A 109 -7.51 0.68 -7.52
N ARG A 110 -7.92 0.97 -8.76
CA ARG A 110 -7.46 0.25 -9.96
C ARG A 110 -5.97 0.51 -10.24
N GLU A 111 -5.48 1.72 -9.98
CA GLU A 111 -4.06 2.05 -10.13
C GLU A 111 -3.19 1.38 -9.06
N ILE A 112 -3.66 1.32 -7.82
CA ILE A 112 -3.01 0.60 -6.72
C ILE A 112 -2.84 -0.89 -7.07
N GLU A 113 -3.89 -1.55 -7.57
CA GLU A 113 -3.82 -2.96 -7.98
C GLU A 113 -2.78 -3.18 -9.10
N ARG A 114 -2.77 -2.32 -10.12
CA ARG A 114 -1.76 -2.37 -11.19
C ARG A 114 -0.34 -2.17 -10.68
N LEU A 115 -0.13 -1.25 -9.74
CA LEU A 115 1.18 -1.02 -9.12
C LEU A 115 1.60 -2.22 -8.26
N GLN A 116 0.68 -2.83 -7.53
CA GLN A 116 0.94 -4.04 -6.76
C GLN A 116 1.31 -5.23 -7.64
N GLU A 117 0.63 -5.43 -8.77
CA GLU A 117 1.00 -6.47 -9.75
C GLU A 117 2.41 -6.25 -10.28
N LYS A 118 2.78 -5.01 -10.64
CA LYS A 118 4.14 -4.68 -11.10
C LYS A 118 5.20 -4.96 -10.04
N ILE A 119 4.92 -4.64 -8.77
CA ILE A 119 5.82 -4.94 -7.64
C ILE A 119 5.94 -6.45 -7.44
N ALA A 120 4.83 -7.19 -7.50
CA ALA A 120 4.82 -8.65 -7.36
C ALA A 120 5.64 -9.32 -8.47
N TYR A 121 5.47 -8.87 -9.72
CA TYR A 121 6.24 -9.33 -10.87
C TYR A 121 7.74 -9.04 -10.71
N LEU A 122 8.13 -7.81 -10.34
CA LEU A 122 9.53 -7.46 -10.10
C LEU A 122 10.15 -8.34 -9.00
N LYS A 123 9.41 -8.54 -7.90
CA LYS A 123 9.85 -9.35 -6.76
C LYS A 123 10.03 -10.82 -7.15
N PHE A 124 9.16 -11.33 -8.04
CA PHE A 124 9.28 -12.67 -8.61
C PHE A 124 10.53 -12.77 -9.49
N THR A 125 10.74 -11.83 -10.41
CA THR A 125 11.92 -11.79 -11.30
C THR A 125 13.23 -11.77 -10.51
N VAL A 126 13.33 -10.99 -9.43
CA VAL A 126 14.51 -10.97 -8.55
C VAL A 126 14.72 -12.32 -7.86
N ARG A 127 13.65 -12.97 -7.42
CA ARG A 127 13.72 -14.24 -6.69
C ARG A 127 14.09 -15.42 -7.59
N PHE A 128 13.62 -15.43 -8.83
CA PHE A 128 13.90 -16.49 -9.80
C PHE A 128 15.14 -16.26 -10.66
N LYS A 129 15.72 -15.05 -10.66
CA LYS A 129 17.04 -14.77 -11.28
C LYS A 129 18.19 -15.61 -10.71
N HIS A 130 18.01 -16.23 -9.53
CA HIS A 130 19.00 -17.13 -8.94
C HIS A 130 18.83 -18.59 -9.41
N LEU A 131 17.68 -18.95 -9.99
CA LEU A 131 17.35 -20.31 -10.42
C LEU A 131 17.65 -20.57 -11.91
N LEU A 132 18.01 -19.53 -12.67
CA LEU A 132 18.38 -19.55 -14.08
C LEU A 132 19.87 -19.18 -14.21
#